data_AF-A0A529MB55-F1
#
_entry.id   AF-A0A529MB55-F1
#
_cell.length_a   1.000
_cell.length_b   1.000
_cell.length_c   1.000
_cell.angle_alpha   90.00
_cell.angle_beta   90.00
_cell.angle_gamma   90.00
#
_symmetry.space_group_name_H-M   'P 1'
#
loop_
_entity.id
_entity.type
_entity.pdbx_description
1 polymer ?
#
loop_
_entity_poly.entity_id
_entity_poly.type
_entity_poly.pdbx_seq_one_letter_code
_entity_poly.pdbx_strand_id
1 'polypeptide(L)'
;MTIRFDKLGVVIAAIVAYAALAAPFATFRANRIVPGQARSILEALPPVLGMVLLAMVIVAAIVALLKTPLILRLAVSVVALVALSVLIGTAGGFLTPAGNTFARVAPASGFWLLIFAFTLLLADVLTRLNLSPWSRVGVLVLAALAIAVLLVSGSWDTLSILKEYA
;
A
#
# COMPACT_ATOMS: atom_id res chain seq x y z
N MET A 1 24.90 5.92 -21.16
CA MET A 1 24.11 6.20 -19.93
C MET A 1 24.52 5.19 -18.86
N THR A 2 25.23 5.61 -17.81
CA THR A 2 25.61 4.69 -16.72
C THR A 2 24.43 4.57 -15.75
N ILE A 3 23.91 3.34 -15.58
CA ILE A 3 22.87 3.05 -14.59
C ILE A 3 23.48 3.25 -13.20
N ARG A 4 22.88 4.14 -12.40
CA ARG A 4 23.35 4.41 -11.03
C ARG A 4 22.26 3.99 -10.04
N PHE A 5 22.63 3.12 -9.11
CA PHE A 5 21.77 2.68 -8.02
C PHE A 5 21.77 3.69 -6.85
N ASP A 6 20.61 3.84 -6.21
CA ASP A 6 20.48 4.55 -4.95
C ASP A 6 20.61 3.57 -3.77
N LYS A 7 21.47 3.88 -2.78
CA LYS A 7 21.77 2.92 -1.69
C LYS A 7 20.53 2.59 -0.86
N LEU A 8 19.75 3.61 -0.50
CA LEU A 8 18.47 3.41 0.20
C LEU A 8 17.44 2.76 -0.73
N GLY A 9 17.42 3.22 -1.98
CA GLY A 9 16.60 2.67 -3.06
C GLY A 9 16.70 1.16 -3.24
N VAL A 10 17.90 0.59 -3.15
CA VAL A 10 18.11 -0.86 -3.22
C VAL A 10 17.37 -1.59 -2.08
N VAL A 11 17.46 -1.07 -0.85
CA VAL A 11 16.78 -1.66 0.31
C VAL A 11 15.26 -1.57 0.16
N ILE A 12 14.77 -0.40 -0.25
CA ILE A 12 13.33 -0.19 -0.49
C ILE A 12 12.84 -1.13 -1.60
N ALA A 13 13.55 -1.22 -2.72
CA ALA A 13 13.19 -2.11 -3.82
C ALA A 13 13.20 -3.59 -3.42
N ALA A 14 14.14 -4.02 -2.57
CA ALA A 14 14.18 -5.38 -2.04
C ALA A 14 12.98 -5.69 -1.14
N ILE A 15 12.61 -4.77 -0.23
CA ILE A 15 11.41 -4.90 0.60
C ILE A 15 10.17 -4.98 -0.27
N VAL A 16 10.05 -4.08 -1.26
CA VAL A 16 8.91 -4.05 -2.19
C VAL A 16 8.82 -5.34 -3.00
N ALA A 17 9.93 -5.85 -3.53
CA ALA A 17 9.96 -7.10 -4.29
C ALA A 17 9.49 -8.29 -3.44
N TYR A 18 10.01 -8.43 -2.22
CA TYR A 18 9.54 -9.49 -1.30
C TYR A 18 8.06 -9.31 -0.95
N ALA A 19 7.64 -8.10 -0.61
CA ALA A 19 6.28 -7.81 -0.18
C ALA A 19 5.25 -8.02 -1.29
N ALA A 20 5.60 -7.72 -2.55
CA ALA A 20 4.71 -7.84 -3.69
C ALA A 20 4.66 -9.25 -4.29
N LEU A 21 5.77 -10.00 -4.25
CA LEU A 21 5.92 -11.27 -4.98
C LEU A 21 5.87 -12.51 -4.08
N ALA A 22 6.22 -12.38 -2.79
CA ALA A 22 6.31 -13.53 -1.87
C ALA A 22 5.37 -13.40 -0.68
N ALA A 23 5.20 -12.19 -0.12
CA ALA A 23 4.34 -11.99 1.04
C ALA A 23 2.85 -11.92 0.65
N PRO A 24 1.93 -12.37 1.52
CA PRO A 24 0.50 -12.19 1.30
C PRO A 24 0.11 -10.71 1.35
N PHE A 25 -0.76 -10.28 0.44
CA PHE A 25 -1.34 -8.93 0.43
C PHE A 25 -2.52 -8.83 1.41
N ALA A 26 -3.38 -9.85 1.42
CA ALA A 26 -4.53 -9.95 2.31
C ALA A 26 -4.63 -11.35 2.92
N THR A 27 -5.32 -11.45 4.06
CA THR A 27 -5.72 -12.73 4.64
C THR A 27 -7.24 -12.84 4.59
N PHE A 28 -7.75 -13.95 4.07
CA PHE A 28 -9.16 -14.28 4.09
C PHE A 28 -9.43 -15.35 5.14
N ARG A 29 -10.43 -15.14 5.99
CA ARG A 29 -10.96 -16.14 6.93
C ARG A 29 -12.45 -16.30 6.69
N ALA A 30 -12.93 -17.53 6.61
CA ALA A 30 -14.36 -17.80 6.45
C ALA A 30 -15.19 -17.34 7.66
N ASN A 31 -14.59 -17.35 8.85
CA ASN A 31 -15.14 -16.81 10.09
C ASN A 31 -14.00 -16.54 11.10
N ARG A 32 -14.32 -16.19 12.36
CA ARG A 32 -13.32 -15.89 13.39
C ARG A 32 -12.50 -17.10 13.89
N ILE A 33 -12.91 -18.31 13.57
CA ILE A 33 -12.33 -19.57 14.08
C ILE A 33 -11.44 -20.22 13.02
N VAL A 34 -11.88 -20.17 11.76
CA VAL A 34 -11.18 -20.79 10.64
C VAL A 34 -9.84 -20.08 10.39
N PRO A 35 -8.73 -20.83 10.24
CA PRO A 35 -7.43 -20.26 9.90
C PRO A 35 -7.45 -19.38 8.65
N GLY A 36 -6.64 -18.33 8.67
CA GLY A 36 -6.53 -17.41 7.53
C GLY A 36 -5.83 -18.03 6.34
N GLN A 37 -6.41 -17.85 5.17
CA GLN A 37 -5.80 -18.13 3.88
C GLN A 37 -5.06 -16.88 3.38
N ALA A 38 -3.77 -17.04 3.12
CA ALA A 38 -2.94 -16.04 2.49
C ALA A 38 -3.39 -15.81 1.04
N ARG A 39 -3.55 -14.53 0.64
CA ARG A 39 -3.89 -14.13 -0.73
C ARG A 39 -2.85 -13.15 -1.24
N SER A 40 -2.29 -13.44 -2.40
CA SER A 40 -1.38 -12.53 -3.13
C SER A 40 -2.13 -11.30 -3.64
N ILE A 41 -1.42 -10.30 -4.17
CA ILE A 41 -2.05 -9.11 -4.80
C ILE A 41 -3.05 -9.52 -5.89
N LEU A 42 -2.68 -10.51 -6.71
CA LEU A 42 -3.48 -10.95 -7.86
C LEU A 42 -4.70 -11.77 -7.45
N GLU A 43 -4.63 -12.48 -6.31
CA GLU A 43 -5.76 -13.25 -5.79
C GLU A 43 -6.70 -12.43 -4.92
N ALA A 44 -6.20 -11.36 -4.30
CA ALA A 44 -6.96 -10.55 -3.36
C ALA A 44 -7.83 -9.47 -4.03
N LEU A 45 -7.65 -9.24 -5.32
CA LEU A 45 -8.27 -8.13 -6.05
C LEU A 45 -8.94 -8.60 -7.35
N PRO A 46 -9.93 -7.85 -7.86
CA PRO A 46 -10.41 -8.05 -9.23
C PRO A 46 -9.23 -8.08 -10.21
N PRO A 47 -9.23 -8.97 -11.22
CA PRO A 47 -8.04 -9.26 -12.02
C PRO A 47 -7.33 -8.03 -12.59
N VAL A 48 -8.09 -7.09 -13.15
CA VAL A 48 -7.56 -5.84 -13.73
C VAL A 48 -6.91 -4.98 -12.65
N LEU A 49 -7.57 -4.79 -11.50
CA LEU A 49 -7.03 -3.97 -10.40
C LEU A 49 -5.79 -4.60 -9.77
N GLY A 50 -5.76 -5.93 -9.64
CA GLY A 50 -4.59 -6.67 -9.16
C GLY A 50 -3.37 -6.47 -10.07
N MET A 51 -3.56 -6.60 -11.38
CA MET A 51 -2.50 -6.36 -12.37
C MET A 51 -2.02 -4.91 -12.36
N VAL A 52 -2.94 -3.95 -12.30
CA VAL A 52 -2.61 -2.51 -12.25
C VAL A 52 -1.83 -2.17 -10.98
N LEU A 53 -2.25 -2.66 -9.81
CA LEU A 53 -1.52 -2.45 -8.56
C LEU A 53 -0.11 -3.05 -8.62
N LEU A 54 0.00 -4.29 -9.08
CA LEU A 54 1.30 -4.96 -9.20
C LEU A 54 2.23 -4.18 -10.14
N ALA A 55 1.74 -3.73 -11.30
CA ALA A 55 2.50 -2.92 -12.23
C ALA A 55 2.96 -1.59 -11.61
N MET A 56 2.07 -0.88 -10.90
CA MET A 56 2.42 0.37 -10.21
C MET A 56 3.51 0.16 -9.15
N VAL A 57 3.39 -0.91 -8.35
CA VAL A 57 4.37 -1.26 -7.32
C VAL A 57 5.72 -1.61 -7.93
N ILE A 58 5.75 -2.35 -9.04
CA ILE A 58 6.99 -2.67 -9.76
C ILE A 58 7.63 -1.40 -10.33
N VAL A 59 6.85 -0.53 -10.97
CA VAL A 59 7.36 0.75 -11.51
C VAL A 59 7.93 1.61 -10.38
N ALA A 60 7.22 1.72 -9.26
CA ALA A 60 7.70 2.46 -8.10
C ALA A 60 8.98 1.86 -7.49
N ALA A 61 9.12 0.53 -7.48
CA ALA A 61 10.34 -0.16 -7.05
C ALA A 61 11.53 0.15 -7.96
N ILE A 62 11.32 0.17 -9.29
CA ILE A 62 12.37 0.54 -10.27
C ILE A 62 12.78 2.00 -10.07
N VAL A 63 11.83 2.91 -9.88
CA VAL A 63 12.11 4.32 -9.60
C VAL A 63 12.85 4.51 -8.28
N ALA A 64 12.52 3.71 -7.26
CA ALA A 64 13.22 3.73 -5.98
C ALA A 64 14.66 3.24 -6.12
N LEU A 65 14.87 2.13 -6.85
CA LEU A 65 16.15 1.44 -7.07
C LEU A 65 17.19 2.33 -7.77
N LEU A 66 16.75 3.12 -8.75
CA LEU A 66 17.59 3.95 -9.59
C LEU A 66 17.73 5.37 -9.04
N LYS A 67 18.83 6.05 -9.38
CA LYS A 67 19.00 7.48 -9.11
C LYS A 67 18.09 8.30 -10.04
N THR A 68 16.86 8.52 -9.61
CA THR A 68 15.82 9.27 -10.32
C THR A 68 15.61 10.67 -9.71
N PRO A 69 15.00 11.62 -10.45
CA PRO A 69 14.66 12.94 -9.92
C PRO A 69 13.74 12.85 -8.68
N LEU A 70 13.96 13.75 -7.72
CA LEU A 70 13.19 13.81 -6.47
C LEU A 70 11.67 13.90 -6.70
N ILE A 71 11.25 14.70 -7.68
CA ILE A 71 9.82 14.87 -8.04
C ILE A 71 9.21 13.54 -8.49
N LEU A 72 9.94 12.72 -9.25
CA LEU A 72 9.46 11.42 -9.69
C LEU A 72 9.32 10.46 -8.51
N ARG A 73 10.30 10.44 -7.59
CA ARG A 73 10.25 9.62 -6.35
C ARG A 73 9.10 10.06 -5.43
N LEU A 74 8.84 11.35 -5.34
CA LEU A 74 7.68 11.90 -4.64
C LEU A 74 6.37 11.39 -5.26
N ALA A 75 6.23 11.54 -6.58
CA ALA A 75 5.02 11.16 -7.29
C ALA A 75 4.73 9.66 -7.14
N VAL A 76 5.72 8.78 -7.38
CA VAL A 76 5.49 7.33 -7.27
C VAL A 76 5.22 6.87 -5.84
N SER A 77 5.84 7.49 -4.82
CA SER A 77 5.59 7.13 -3.43
C SER A 77 4.17 7.53 -3.01
N VAL A 78 3.73 8.74 -3.35
CA VAL A 78 2.35 9.20 -3.06
C VAL A 78 1.32 8.36 -3.82
N VAL A 79 1.51 8.14 -5.12
CA VAL A 79 0.60 7.34 -5.95
C VAL A 79 0.51 5.89 -5.44
N ALA A 80 1.64 5.26 -5.10
CA ALA A 80 1.66 3.91 -4.56
C ALA A 80 0.94 3.83 -3.20
N LEU A 81 1.17 4.79 -2.29
CA LEU A 81 0.49 4.84 -1.00
C LEU A 81 -1.03 4.97 -1.15
N VAL A 82 -1.48 5.92 -1.99
CA VAL A 82 -2.91 6.09 -2.27
C VAL A 82 -3.52 4.83 -2.88
N ALA A 83 -2.86 4.25 -3.90
CA ALA A 83 -3.34 3.04 -4.55
C ALA A 83 -3.45 1.86 -3.58
N LEU A 84 -2.44 1.64 -2.73
CA LEU A 84 -2.46 0.59 -1.71
C LEU A 84 -3.61 0.80 -0.72
N SER A 85 -3.74 2.01 -0.19
CA SER A 85 -4.78 2.37 0.78
C SER A 85 -6.19 2.21 0.22
N VAL A 86 -6.43 2.54 -1.06
CA VAL A 86 -7.74 2.36 -1.68
C VAL A 86 -7.99 0.88 -2.02
N LEU A 87 -7.04 0.21 -2.68
CA LEU A 87 -7.27 -1.13 -3.21
C LEU A 87 -7.33 -2.20 -2.12
N ILE A 88 -6.66 -2.03 -0.98
CA ILE A 88 -6.83 -2.97 0.13
C ILE A 88 -8.29 -3.02 0.61
N GLY A 89 -9.02 -1.91 0.57
CA GLY A 89 -10.45 -1.87 0.88
C GLY A 89 -11.29 -2.71 -0.09
N THR A 90 -10.93 -2.70 -1.37
CA THR A 90 -11.63 -3.50 -2.39
C THR A 90 -11.44 -5.00 -2.19
N ALA A 91 -10.33 -5.43 -1.57
CA ALA A 91 -10.09 -6.84 -1.27
C ALA A 91 -11.14 -7.41 -0.30
N GLY A 92 -11.62 -6.60 0.65
CA GLY A 92 -12.67 -7.00 1.58
C GLY A 92 -13.97 -7.37 0.88
N GLY A 93 -14.41 -6.55 -0.08
CA GLY A 93 -15.58 -6.84 -0.90
C GLY A 93 -15.38 -7.99 -1.88
N PHE A 94 -14.21 -8.03 -2.55
CA PHE A 94 -13.94 -9.03 -3.59
C PHE A 94 -13.79 -10.46 -3.05
N LEU A 95 -13.12 -10.62 -1.90
CA LEU A 95 -12.90 -11.93 -1.30
C LEU A 95 -14.10 -12.44 -0.49
N THR A 96 -15.07 -11.57 -0.18
CA THR A 96 -16.25 -11.94 0.61
C THR A 96 -17.40 -12.38 -0.31
N PRO A 97 -17.91 -13.61 -0.18
CA PRO A 97 -19.09 -14.04 -0.94
C PRO A 97 -20.31 -13.15 -0.66
N ALA A 98 -21.14 -12.93 -1.67
CA ALA A 98 -22.36 -12.13 -1.53
C ALA A 98 -23.26 -12.67 -0.39
N GLY A 99 -23.73 -11.77 0.47
CA GLY A 99 -24.56 -12.12 1.63
C GLY A 99 -23.80 -12.70 2.84
N ASN A 100 -22.47 -12.89 2.76
CA ASN A 100 -21.70 -13.47 3.86
C ASN A 100 -21.25 -12.40 4.89
N THR A 101 -21.83 -12.46 6.09
CA THR A 101 -21.50 -11.56 7.20
C THR A 101 -20.37 -12.08 8.11
N PHE A 102 -20.06 -13.37 8.05
CA PHE A 102 -19.06 -14.03 8.89
C PHE A 102 -17.63 -13.90 8.38
N ALA A 103 -17.44 -13.81 7.06
CA ALA A 103 -16.12 -13.69 6.45
C ALA A 103 -15.37 -12.46 6.99
N ARG A 104 -14.06 -12.65 7.19
CA ARG A 104 -13.13 -11.66 7.70
C ARG A 104 -11.95 -11.57 6.75
N VAL A 105 -11.77 -10.37 6.17
CA VAL A 105 -10.62 -10.04 5.33
C VAL A 105 -9.78 -9.02 6.08
N ALA A 106 -8.47 -9.24 6.17
CA ALA A 106 -7.57 -8.31 6.84
C ALA A 106 -6.31 -8.07 6.00
N PRO A 107 -5.75 -6.85 6.01
CA PRO A 107 -4.45 -6.59 5.41
C PRO A 107 -3.38 -7.50 6.01
N ALA A 108 -2.54 -8.08 5.15
CA ALA A 108 -1.51 -9.02 5.54
C ALA A 108 -0.11 -8.39 5.49
N SER A 109 0.94 -9.17 5.76
CA SER A 109 2.32 -8.66 5.89
C SER A 109 2.83 -7.94 4.64
N GLY A 110 2.47 -8.41 3.44
CA GLY A 110 2.84 -7.76 2.18
C GLY A 110 2.28 -6.34 2.07
N PHE A 111 1.01 -6.12 2.42
CA PHE A 111 0.43 -4.79 2.45
C PHE A 111 1.20 -3.86 3.42
N TRP A 112 1.45 -4.30 4.65
CA TRP A 112 2.14 -3.49 5.65
C TRP A 112 3.58 -3.17 5.25
N LEU A 113 4.29 -4.13 4.66
CA LEU A 113 5.65 -3.91 4.15
C LEU A 113 5.67 -2.93 2.96
N LEU A 114 4.67 -2.98 2.07
CA LEU A 114 4.55 -2.04 0.95
C LEU A 114 4.26 -0.61 1.46
N ILE A 115 3.30 -0.45 2.38
CA ILE A 115 3.01 0.85 3.02
C ILE A 115 4.27 1.38 3.71
N PHE A 116 4.97 0.55 4.47
CA PHE A 116 6.22 0.91 5.13
C PHE A 116 7.28 1.37 4.12
N ALA A 117 7.54 0.58 3.08
CA ALA A 117 8.57 0.87 2.09
C ALA A 117 8.30 2.17 1.32
N PHE A 118 7.06 2.43 0.90
CA PHE A 118 6.73 3.66 0.20
C PHE A 118 6.63 4.88 1.12
N THR A 119 6.30 4.68 2.39
CA THR A 119 6.41 5.75 3.41
C THR A 119 7.88 6.12 3.65
N LEU A 120 8.80 5.14 3.69
CA LEU A 120 10.23 5.40 3.75
C LEU A 120 10.74 6.15 2.52
N LEU A 121 10.28 5.77 1.31
CA LEU A 121 10.62 6.48 0.08
C LEU A 121 10.13 7.94 0.12
N LEU A 122 8.88 8.14 0.55
CA LEU A 122 8.30 9.47 0.72
C LEU A 122 9.11 10.29 1.73
N ALA A 123 9.42 9.73 2.90
CA ALA A 123 10.19 10.40 3.94
C ALA A 123 11.60 10.79 3.46
N ASP A 124 12.31 9.90 2.75
CA ASP A 124 13.61 10.21 2.15
C ASP A 124 13.52 11.38 1.16
N VAL A 125 12.46 11.44 0.34
CA VAL A 125 12.26 12.56 -0.58
C VAL A 125 11.96 13.85 0.18
N LEU A 126 11.06 13.83 1.15
CA LEU A 126 10.69 15.02 1.94
C LEU A 126 11.88 15.59 2.72
N THR A 127 12.77 14.74 3.25
CA THR A 127 13.99 15.21 3.93
C THR A 127 14.97 15.87 2.95
N ARG A 128 15.08 15.38 1.72
CA ARG A 128 15.95 15.96 0.67
C ARG A 128 15.40 17.24 0.04
N LEU A 129 14.08 17.44 0.06
CA LEU A 129 13.44 18.66 -0.43
C LEU A 129 13.68 19.88 0.48
N ASN A 130 14.31 19.71 1.65
CA ASN A 130 14.61 20.78 2.60
C ASN A 130 13.38 21.64 2.96
N LEU A 131 12.25 20.97 3.18
CA LEU A 131 10.98 21.60 3.52
C LEU A 131 11.09 22.48 4.77
N SER A 132 10.52 23.69 4.70
CA SER A 132 10.36 24.59 5.84
C SER A 132 9.50 23.93 6.93
N PRO A 133 9.63 24.31 8.22
CA PRO A 133 8.83 23.72 9.31
C PRO A 133 7.33 23.72 9.02
N TRP A 134 6.79 24.83 8.51
CA TRP A 134 5.37 24.95 8.16
C TRP A 134 4.94 24.03 7.01
N SER A 135 5.78 23.86 5.99
CA SER A 135 5.46 22.92 4.90
C SER A 135 5.45 21.46 5.37
N ARG A 136 6.29 21.09 6.36
CA ARG A 136 6.24 19.75 6.98
C ARG A 136 4.92 19.54 7.72
N VAL A 137 4.46 20.54 8.47
CA VAL A 137 3.14 20.51 9.13
C VAL A 137 2.03 20.38 8.07
N GLY A 138 2.11 21.15 6.99
CA GLY A 138 1.15 21.07 5.88
C GLY A 138 1.06 19.67 5.27
N VAL A 139 2.19 19.00 5.06
CA VAL A 139 2.23 17.60 4.58
C VAL A 139 1.57 16.64 5.58
N LEU A 140 1.81 16.81 6.88
CA LEU A 140 1.18 15.98 7.91
C LEU A 140 -0.34 16.20 7.98
N VAL A 141 -0.79 17.45 7.88
CA VAL A 141 -2.22 17.80 7.82
C VAL A 141 -2.85 17.17 6.57
N LEU A 142 -2.20 17.26 5.41
CA LEU A 142 -2.69 16.64 4.19
C LEU A 142 -2.79 15.12 4.32
N ALA A 143 -1.79 14.46 4.92
CA ALA A 143 -1.82 13.03 5.18
C ALA A 143 -2.96 12.65 6.15
N ALA A 144 -3.16 13.42 7.21
CA ALA A 144 -4.25 13.20 8.16
C ALA A 144 -5.63 13.36 7.49
N LEU A 145 -5.80 14.37 6.64
CA LEU A 145 -7.01 14.58 5.86
C LEU A 145 -7.26 13.42 4.87
N ALA A 146 -6.23 12.95 4.17
CA ALA A 146 -6.36 11.81 3.26
C ALA A 146 -6.82 10.54 3.99
N ILE A 147 -6.27 10.28 5.19
CA ILE A 147 -6.71 9.16 6.04
C ILE A 147 -8.15 9.37 6.51
N ALA A 148 -8.49 10.57 6.98
CA ALA A 148 -9.85 10.88 7.43
C ALA A 148 -10.88 10.68 6.31
N VAL A 149 -10.59 11.14 5.10
CA VAL A 149 -11.44 10.92 3.91
C VAL A 149 -11.61 9.44 3.62
N LEU A 150 -10.52 8.65 3.67
CA LEU A 150 -10.57 7.20 3.42
C LEU A 150 -11.43 6.46 4.45
N LEU A 151 -11.37 6.87 5.71
CA LEU A 151 -12.16 6.28 6.79
C LEU A 151 -13.64 6.67 6.67
N VAL A 152 -13.94 7.94 6.42
CA VAL A 152 -15.32 8.44 6.31
C VAL A 152 -16.00 7.95 5.01
N SER A 153 -15.23 7.63 3.96
CA SER A 153 -15.80 7.12 2.71
C SER A 153 -16.34 5.69 2.80
N GLY A 154 -16.11 4.97 3.90
CA GLY A 154 -16.52 3.59 4.09
C GLY A 154 -15.72 2.56 3.28
N SER A 155 -14.63 2.98 2.62
CA SER A 155 -13.81 2.11 1.76
C SER A 155 -13.21 0.92 2.52
N TRP A 156 -13.02 1.05 3.84
CA TRP A 156 -12.43 0.03 4.71
C TRP A 156 -13.46 -0.72 5.55
N ASP A 157 -14.77 -0.45 5.42
CA ASP A 157 -15.82 -1.03 6.27
C ASP A 157 -15.93 -2.56 6.09
N THR A 158 -15.53 -3.06 4.92
CA THR A 158 -15.51 -4.49 4.63
C THR A 158 -14.29 -5.21 5.23
N LEU A 159 -13.27 -4.46 5.65
CA LEU A 159 -12.07 -5.00 6.28
C LEU A 159 -12.30 -5.25 7.77
N SER A 160 -11.71 -6.32 8.27
CA SER A 160 -11.85 -6.75 9.67
C SER A 160 -11.43 -5.68 10.68
N ILE A 161 -10.51 -4.79 10.29
CA ILE A 161 -10.04 -3.72 11.18
C ILE A 161 -11.14 -2.71 11.54
N LEU A 162 -12.13 -2.49 10.67
CA LEU A 162 -13.27 -1.61 10.94
C LEU A 162 -14.56 -2.40 11.18
N LYS A 163 -14.74 -3.53 10.49
CA LYS A 163 -15.92 -4.40 10.59
C LYS A 163 -16.19 -4.94 12.01
N GLU A 164 -15.22 -4.89 12.90
CA GLU A 164 -15.39 -5.33 14.30
C GLU A 164 -15.83 -4.21 15.25
N TYR A 165 -15.81 -2.96 14.80
CA TYR A 165 -16.16 -1.78 15.59
C TYR A 165 -17.46 -1.08 15.13
N ALA A 166 -18.03 -1.52 14.02
CA ALA A 166 -19.36 -1.13 13.52
C ALA A 166 -20.40 -2.17 13.95
#